data_AF-A0A2N3PXZ6-F1
#
_entry.id   AF-A0A2N3PXZ6-F1
#
_cell.length_a   1.000
_cell.length_b   1.000
_cell.length_c   1.000
_cell.angle_alpha   90.00
_cell.angle_beta   90.00
_cell.angle_gamma   90.00
#
_symmetry.space_group_name_H-M   'P 1'
#
loop_
_entity.id
_entity.type
_entity.pdbx_description
1 polymer ?
#
loop_
_entity_poly.entity_id
_entity_poly.type
_entity_poly.pdbx_seq_one_letter_code
_entity_poly.pdbx_strand_id
1 'polypeptide(L)'
;MAKPPLDYQDPPSDPPSSGKIEQPDENHMKGTVPNRLIAPGPFQRLPSIDETPWVVTAISDRPYWTVGKADPVLTTACRLRDFGSLPLNRMVVRFNGEEGRGLLQVVPPTHRFLLIDKRKLSRADETYYFLNTGLATCEVWFTGKGNARKLNSPQKSSLPPPDPRALAKKKALINSWPKN
;
A
#
# COMPACT_ATOMS: atom_id res chain seq x y z
N MET A 1 -44.89 7.63 -0.71
CA MET A 1 -43.79 8.56 -0.44
C MET A 1 -43.73 8.78 1.07
N ALA A 2 -42.71 8.23 1.74
CA ALA A 2 -42.59 8.26 3.20
C ALA A 2 -42.13 9.66 3.65
N LYS A 3 -42.78 10.21 4.70
CA LYS A 3 -42.37 11.48 5.30
C LYS A 3 -41.02 11.29 6.01
N PRO A 4 -40.05 12.20 5.85
CA PRO A 4 -38.77 12.11 6.54
C PRO A 4 -38.94 12.29 8.07
N PRO A 5 -38.00 11.77 8.88
CA PRO A 5 -38.05 11.85 10.34
C PRO A 5 -37.98 13.30 10.85
N LEU A 6 -38.68 13.54 11.95
CA LEU A 6 -39.01 14.85 12.53
C LEU A 6 -37.85 15.55 13.30
N ASP A 7 -36.60 15.14 13.09
CA ASP A 7 -35.48 15.61 13.91
C ASP A 7 -34.21 15.85 13.09
N TYR A 8 -34.37 16.53 11.95
CA TYR A 8 -33.25 17.10 11.21
C TYR A 8 -32.91 18.45 11.84
N GLN A 9 -31.79 18.51 12.56
CA GLN A 9 -31.16 19.78 12.92
C GLN A 9 -30.21 20.16 11.79
N ASP A 10 -30.38 21.37 11.26
CA ASP A 10 -29.45 21.94 10.29
C ASP A 10 -28.03 21.95 10.89
N PRO A 11 -26.99 21.60 10.10
CA PRO A 11 -25.62 21.69 10.57
C PRO A 11 -25.31 23.14 10.99
N PRO A 12 -24.49 23.34 12.04
CA PRO A 12 -24.11 24.68 12.46
C PRO A 12 -23.42 25.44 11.33
N SER A 13 -23.68 26.74 11.24
CA SER A 13 -23.09 27.64 10.26
C SER A 13 -21.57 27.52 10.25
N ASP A 14 -20.97 27.42 9.07
CA ASP A 14 -19.51 27.43 8.92
C ASP A 14 -18.91 28.65 9.63
N PRO A 15 -17.76 28.50 10.31
CA PRO A 15 -17.09 29.61 10.98
C PRO A 15 -16.72 30.70 9.96
N PRO A 16 -16.89 31.99 10.31
CA PRO A 16 -16.51 33.08 9.41
C PRO A 16 -14.99 33.06 9.21
N SER A 17 -14.58 33.05 7.94
CA SER A 17 -13.19 33.13 7.43
C SER A 17 -12.53 31.81 7.02
N SER A 18 -13.17 31.04 6.14
CA SER A 18 -12.48 30.57 4.94
C SER A 18 -12.56 31.69 3.90
N GLY A 19 -11.43 32.37 3.70
CA GLY A 19 -11.31 33.46 2.74
C GLY A 19 -11.85 33.02 1.37
N LYS A 20 -12.73 33.85 0.81
CA LYS A 20 -13.25 33.71 -0.53
C LYS A 20 -12.07 33.55 -1.50
N ILE A 21 -11.96 32.37 -2.12
CA ILE A 21 -11.36 32.31 -3.45
C ILE A 21 -12.50 32.76 -4.36
N GLU A 22 -12.61 34.07 -4.54
CA GLU A 22 -13.51 34.66 -5.52
C GLU A 22 -13.12 34.07 -6.88
N GLN A 23 -14.09 33.43 -7.56
CA GLN A 23 -13.97 33.14 -8.98
C GLN A 23 -13.62 34.46 -9.68
N PRO A 24 -12.64 34.49 -10.60
CA PRO A 24 -12.29 35.71 -11.27
C PRO A 24 -13.47 36.15 -12.13
N ASP A 25 -13.98 37.35 -11.83
CA ASP A 25 -15.02 38.05 -12.58
C ASP A 25 -14.56 38.23 -14.04
N GLU A 26 -15.42 37.91 -15.02
CA GLU A 26 -15.06 37.86 -16.46
C GLU A 26 -14.57 39.21 -17.03
N ASN A 27 -14.73 40.31 -16.29
CA ASN A 27 -14.26 41.64 -16.68
C ASN A 27 -13.04 42.14 -15.88
N HIS A 28 -12.40 41.31 -15.04
CA HIS A 28 -11.30 41.77 -14.17
C HIS A 28 -9.90 41.82 -14.83
N MET A 29 -9.78 41.51 -16.13
CA MET A 29 -8.49 41.60 -16.85
C MET A 29 -8.17 43.01 -17.37
N LYS A 30 -8.22 44.02 -16.49
CA LYS A 30 -7.50 45.30 -16.66
C LYS A 30 -6.97 45.81 -15.32
N GLY A 31 -6.35 44.92 -14.55
CA GLY A 31 -5.60 45.27 -13.34
C GLY A 31 -4.17 44.78 -13.46
N THR A 32 -3.21 45.69 -13.51
CA THR A 32 -1.78 45.42 -13.39
C THR A 32 -1.55 44.40 -12.28
N VAL A 33 -1.02 43.21 -12.61
CA VAL A 33 -0.58 42.24 -11.61
C VAL A 33 0.39 43.00 -10.70
N PRO A 34 0.09 43.18 -9.40
CA PRO A 34 1.03 43.85 -8.52
C PRO A 34 2.29 43.00 -8.53
N ASN A 35 3.37 43.55 -9.08
CA ASN A 35 4.71 42.97 -9.07
C ASN A 35 5.30 43.04 -7.65
N ARG A 36 4.51 42.65 -6.64
CA ARG A 36 4.97 42.43 -5.28
C ARG A 36 5.44 40.99 -5.24
N LEU A 37 6.76 40.83 -5.32
CA LEU A 37 7.45 39.67 -4.79
C LEU A 37 7.04 39.54 -3.31
N ILE A 38 6.00 38.75 -3.05
CA ILE A 38 5.67 38.35 -1.68
C ILE A 38 6.83 37.46 -1.26
N ALA A 39 7.69 37.98 -0.38
CA ALA A 39 8.78 37.20 0.18
C ALA A 39 8.18 35.94 0.80
N PRO A 40 8.73 34.74 0.50
CA PRO A 40 8.14 33.52 0.96
C PRO A 40 8.04 33.56 2.49
N GLY A 41 6.82 33.36 3.01
CA GLY A 41 6.58 33.30 4.44
C GLY A 41 7.39 32.17 5.08
N PRO A 42 7.59 32.18 6.41
CA PRO A 42 8.41 31.18 7.11
C PRO A 42 7.96 29.73 6.88
N PHE A 43 6.71 29.52 6.45
CA PHE A 43 6.16 28.21 6.13
C PHE A 43 6.36 27.76 4.66
N GLN A 44 6.67 28.67 3.74
CA GLN A 44 6.96 28.35 2.33
C GLN A 44 8.41 27.90 2.11
N ARG A 45 9.26 28.03 3.14
CA ARG A 45 10.63 27.49 3.18
C ARG A 45 10.73 26.16 3.92
N LEU A 46 9.61 25.65 4.44
CA LEU A 46 9.61 24.28 4.91
C LEU A 46 9.80 23.39 3.68
N PRO A 47 10.76 22.45 3.70
CA PRO A 47 10.79 21.42 2.68
C PRO A 47 9.40 20.80 2.62
N SER A 48 8.90 20.48 1.43
CA SER A 48 7.61 19.83 1.33
C SER A 48 7.63 18.60 2.27
N ILE A 49 6.53 18.34 2.98
CA ILE A 49 6.43 17.47 4.17
C ILE A 49 6.97 16.03 3.95
N ASP A 50 7.34 15.67 2.72
CA ASP A 50 7.82 14.36 2.30
C ASP A 50 9.22 14.37 1.64
N GLU A 51 10.03 15.41 1.83
CA GLU A 51 11.40 15.49 1.26
C GLU A 51 12.49 14.84 2.12
N THR A 52 12.17 14.18 3.24
CA THR A 52 13.21 13.50 4.01
C THR A 52 13.79 12.34 3.20
N PRO A 53 15.09 12.36 2.86
CA PRO A 53 15.69 11.35 2.00
C PRO A 53 15.61 9.97 2.66
N TRP A 54 15.49 8.94 1.82
CA TRP A 54 15.62 7.56 2.28
C TRP A 54 16.96 7.35 2.98
N VAL A 55 16.92 6.67 4.13
CA VAL A 55 18.12 6.24 4.85
C VAL A 55 18.54 4.89 4.26
N VAL A 56 19.53 4.94 3.38
CA VAL A 56 20.10 3.72 2.77
C VAL A 56 20.97 3.01 3.80
N THR A 57 20.49 1.89 4.32
CA THR A 57 21.20 1.11 5.35
C THR A 57 22.22 0.15 4.75
N ALA A 58 22.02 -0.26 3.50
CA ALA A 58 22.93 -1.13 2.76
C ALA A 58 22.75 -0.95 1.24
N ILE A 59 23.82 -1.26 0.50
CA ILE A 59 23.85 -1.29 -0.96
C ILE A 59 24.36 -2.67 -1.40
N SER A 60 23.76 -3.26 -2.42
CA SER A 60 24.18 -4.53 -2.99
C SER A 60 24.16 -4.50 -4.51
N ASP A 61 25.18 -5.08 -5.15
CA ASP A 61 25.24 -5.23 -6.61
C ASP A 61 24.57 -6.53 -7.10
N ARG A 62 23.89 -7.24 -6.19
CA ARG A 62 23.08 -8.42 -6.52
C ARG A 62 21.62 -8.01 -6.75
N PRO A 63 20.81 -8.87 -7.38
CA PRO A 63 19.38 -8.59 -7.52
C PRO A 63 18.65 -8.65 -6.17
N TYR A 64 17.56 -7.87 -6.02
CA TYR A 64 16.85 -7.72 -4.73
C TYR A 64 16.33 -9.04 -4.14
N TRP A 65 15.97 -10.02 -4.95
CA TRP A 65 15.47 -11.32 -4.48
C TRP A 65 16.53 -12.16 -3.75
N THR A 66 17.80 -11.73 -3.74
CA THR A 66 18.89 -12.36 -2.99
C THR A 66 18.99 -11.88 -1.54
N VAL A 67 18.18 -10.88 -1.15
CA VAL A 67 18.25 -10.27 0.19
C VAL A 67 17.95 -11.25 1.32
N GLY A 68 17.14 -12.28 1.05
CA GLY A 68 16.72 -13.23 2.06
C GLY A 68 15.79 -14.30 1.49
N LYS A 69 15.07 -14.99 2.37
CA LYS A 69 14.11 -16.03 1.99
C LYS A 69 12.77 -15.36 1.70
N ALA A 70 12.20 -15.63 0.52
CA ALA A 70 10.84 -15.21 0.21
C ALA A 70 9.84 -15.91 1.13
N ASP A 71 8.86 -15.17 1.68
CA ASP A 71 7.82 -15.74 2.54
C ASP A 71 6.44 -15.50 1.93
N PRO A 72 5.77 -16.57 1.43
CA PRO A 72 4.48 -16.42 0.76
C PRO A 72 3.37 -16.00 1.73
N VAL A 73 3.43 -16.39 3.01
CA VAL A 73 2.42 -16.00 4.00
C VAL A 73 2.55 -14.51 4.32
N LEU A 74 3.77 -14.02 4.51
CA LEU A 74 4.01 -12.59 4.72
C LEU A 74 3.68 -11.77 3.47
N THR A 75 4.01 -12.29 2.29
CA THR A 75 3.66 -11.67 1.01
C THR A 75 2.15 -11.53 0.86
N THR A 76 1.37 -12.59 1.11
CA THR A 76 -0.10 -12.52 1.12
C THR A 76 -0.61 -11.54 2.15
N ALA A 77 -0.07 -11.56 3.38
CA ALA A 77 -0.48 -10.62 4.42
C ALA A 77 -0.16 -9.16 4.05
N CYS A 78 0.94 -8.91 3.32
CA CYS A 78 1.28 -7.57 2.86
C CYS A 78 0.35 -7.05 1.79
N ARG A 79 -0.02 -7.90 0.82
CA ARG A 79 -1.02 -7.57 -0.20
C ARG A 79 -2.39 -7.25 0.42
N LEU A 80 -2.70 -7.86 1.56
CA LEU A 80 -3.91 -7.59 2.35
C LEU A 80 -3.77 -6.43 3.35
N ARG A 81 -2.61 -5.75 3.40
CA ARG A 81 -2.33 -4.67 4.39
C ARG A 81 -2.46 -5.11 5.85
N ASP A 82 -2.17 -6.38 6.11
CA ASP A 82 -2.09 -6.96 7.45
C ASP A 82 -0.65 -7.08 7.96
N PHE A 83 0.32 -7.05 7.04
CA PHE A 83 1.74 -7.13 7.33
C PHE A 83 2.53 -6.13 6.48
N GLY A 84 3.29 -5.20 7.04
CA GLY A 84 3.96 -4.18 6.24
C GLY A 84 4.89 -3.29 7.02
N SER A 85 5.58 -2.41 6.31
CA SER A 85 6.30 -1.30 6.93
C SER A 85 5.36 -0.10 7.14
N LEU A 86 5.54 0.65 8.23
CA LEU A 86 4.86 1.93 8.41
C LEU A 86 5.30 2.94 7.33
N PRO A 87 4.43 3.86 6.90
CA PRO A 87 4.78 4.92 5.94
C PRO A 87 5.95 5.80 6.38
N LEU A 88 6.13 5.97 7.70
CA LEU A 88 7.20 6.74 8.29
C LEU A 88 8.57 6.03 8.27
N ASN A 89 8.61 4.74 7.93
CA ASN A 89 9.88 4.03 7.83
C ASN A 89 10.63 4.50 6.58
N ARG A 90 11.76 5.17 6.80
CA ARG A 90 12.66 5.64 5.73
C ARG A 90 13.87 4.73 5.52
N MET A 91 13.98 3.61 6.23
CA MET A 91 15.12 2.70 6.07
C MET A 91 14.93 1.82 4.84
N VAL A 92 15.94 1.82 3.97
CA VAL A 92 15.92 1.04 2.72
C VAL A 92 17.25 0.34 2.46
N VAL A 93 17.18 -0.77 1.73
CA VAL A 93 18.33 -1.40 1.09
C VAL A 93 18.23 -1.17 -0.41
N ARG A 94 19.32 -0.71 -1.02
CA ARG A 94 19.42 -0.43 -2.45
C ARG A 94 20.10 -1.59 -3.17
N PHE A 95 19.50 -2.06 -4.25
CA PHE A 95 20.03 -3.10 -5.12
C PHE A 95 20.34 -2.50 -6.49
N ASN A 96 21.60 -2.60 -6.92
CA ASN A 96 22.16 -2.00 -8.13
C ASN A 96 22.60 -3.04 -9.18
N GLY A 97 22.30 -4.33 -8.98
CA GLY A 97 22.69 -5.37 -9.94
C GLY A 97 22.16 -5.11 -11.35
N GLU A 98 22.82 -5.69 -12.36
CA GLU A 98 22.40 -5.54 -13.77
C GLU A 98 20.94 -5.96 -13.96
N GLU A 99 20.56 -7.05 -13.28
CA GLU A 99 19.20 -7.53 -13.11
C GLU A 99 18.68 -7.26 -11.70
N GLY A 100 17.35 -7.10 -11.57
CA GLY A 100 16.72 -7.00 -10.26
C GLY A 100 17.13 -5.80 -9.43
N ARG A 101 17.32 -4.63 -10.08
CA ARG A 101 17.44 -3.35 -9.39
C ARG A 101 16.18 -3.08 -8.57
N GLY A 102 16.36 -2.54 -7.37
CA GLY A 102 15.25 -2.31 -6.48
C GLY A 102 15.62 -1.54 -5.23
N LEU A 103 14.62 -0.92 -4.63
CA LEU A 103 14.71 -0.27 -3.33
C LEU A 103 13.72 -0.97 -2.40
N LEU A 104 14.25 -1.70 -1.42
CA LEU A 104 13.41 -2.46 -0.48
C LEU A 104 13.39 -1.72 0.84
N GLN A 105 12.20 -1.46 1.38
CA GLN A 105 12.09 -0.99 2.77
C GLN A 105 12.54 -2.10 3.71
N VAL A 106 13.34 -1.76 4.71
CA VAL A 106 13.86 -2.73 5.67
C VAL A 106 13.35 -2.42 7.07
N VAL A 107 12.96 -3.45 7.80
CA VAL A 107 12.64 -3.37 9.22
C VAL A 107 13.51 -4.37 9.98
N PRO A 108 14.62 -3.91 10.60
CA PRO A 108 15.47 -4.77 11.42
C PRO A 108 14.78 -5.14 12.75
N PRO A 109 15.24 -6.22 13.43
CA PRO A 109 14.74 -6.66 14.73
C PRO A 109 14.62 -5.53 15.76
N THR A 110 15.63 -4.65 15.78
CA THR A 110 15.71 -3.51 16.72
C THR A 110 14.67 -2.42 16.46
N HIS A 111 14.03 -2.42 15.28
CA HIS A 111 13.06 -1.41 14.87
C HIS A 111 11.67 -2.00 14.57
N ARG A 112 11.32 -3.09 15.25
CA ARG A 112 10.03 -3.78 15.06
C ARG A 112 8.81 -2.90 15.28
N PHE A 113 8.93 -1.79 16.03
CA PHE A 113 7.86 -0.80 16.18
C PHE A 113 7.46 -0.11 14.85
N LEU A 114 8.30 -0.20 13.82
CA LEU A 114 8.00 0.29 12.46
C LEU A 114 7.19 -0.69 11.61
N LEU A 115 6.79 -1.82 12.18
CA LEU A 115 6.13 -2.91 11.48
C LEU A 115 4.64 -2.93 11.79
N ILE A 116 3.82 -2.95 10.73
CA ILE A 116 2.40 -3.27 10.81
C ILE A 116 2.30 -4.79 10.83
N ASP A 117 1.73 -5.37 11.89
CA ASP A 117 1.52 -6.81 11.99
C ASP A 117 0.26 -7.15 12.78
N LYS A 118 -0.89 -7.04 12.11
CA LYS A 118 -2.20 -7.29 12.70
C LYS A 118 -2.39 -8.76 13.09
N ARG A 119 -1.69 -9.66 12.40
CA ARG A 119 -1.83 -11.12 12.53
C ARG A 119 -0.72 -11.76 13.38
N LYS A 120 0.17 -10.96 13.97
CA LYS A 120 1.30 -11.40 14.80
C LYS A 120 2.19 -12.43 14.09
N LEU A 121 2.42 -12.24 12.80
CA LEU A 121 3.22 -13.12 11.95
C LEU A 121 4.73 -12.94 12.17
N SER A 122 5.17 -11.77 12.63
CA SER A 122 6.59 -11.45 12.77
C SER A 122 7.24 -12.18 13.95
N ARG A 123 8.45 -12.71 13.76
CA ARG A 123 9.36 -13.25 14.79
C ARG A 123 10.39 -12.20 15.24
N ALA A 124 10.91 -12.35 16.45
CA ALA A 124 11.78 -11.37 17.11
C ALA A 124 13.15 -11.22 16.44
N ASP A 125 13.77 -12.33 16.01
CA ASP A 125 15.12 -12.36 15.44
C ASP A 125 15.12 -12.33 13.90
N GLU A 126 14.13 -11.67 13.29
CA GLU A 126 13.98 -11.59 11.84
C GLU A 126 14.03 -10.13 11.37
N THR A 127 14.80 -9.89 10.30
CA THR A 127 14.72 -8.65 9.51
C THR A 127 13.77 -8.87 8.36
N TYR A 128 12.90 -7.90 8.10
CA TYR A 128 11.95 -7.96 6.99
C TYR A 128 12.31 -6.96 5.90
N TYR A 129 12.15 -7.38 4.66
CA TYR A 129 12.38 -6.56 3.48
C TYR A 129 11.11 -6.54 2.65
N PHE A 130 10.68 -5.34 2.31
CA PHE A 130 9.42 -5.12 1.61
C PHE A 130 9.69 -4.46 0.26
N LEU A 131 9.18 -5.07 -0.79
CA LEU A 131 9.03 -4.43 -2.10
C LEU A 131 7.58 -3.99 -2.23
N ASN A 132 7.34 -2.76 -2.71
CA ASN A 132 6.00 -2.24 -2.98
C ASN A 132 5.03 -2.29 -1.78
N THR A 133 5.50 -1.95 -0.58
CA THR A 133 4.68 -1.89 0.64
C THR A 133 3.40 -1.08 0.41
N GLY A 134 2.25 -1.64 0.81
CA GLY A 134 0.95 -0.97 0.70
C GLY A 134 0.25 -1.14 -0.66
N LEU A 135 0.93 -1.72 -1.65
CA LEU A 135 0.39 -2.06 -2.97
C LEU A 135 -0.01 -3.55 -3.06
N ALA A 136 -0.88 -3.87 -4.02
CA ALA A 136 -1.30 -5.25 -4.30
C ALA A 136 -0.15 -6.14 -4.85
N THR A 137 0.91 -5.51 -5.34
CA THR A 137 2.16 -6.16 -5.80
C THR A 137 3.19 -6.28 -4.68
N CYS A 138 2.80 -6.10 -3.41
CA CYS A 138 3.73 -6.23 -2.30
C CYS A 138 4.34 -7.63 -2.25
N GLU A 139 5.65 -7.68 -1.99
CA GLU A 139 6.42 -8.90 -1.77
C GLU A 139 7.31 -8.73 -0.54
N VAL A 140 7.45 -9.82 0.22
CA VAL A 140 8.16 -9.82 1.49
C VAL A 140 9.20 -10.93 1.54
N TRP A 141 10.43 -10.53 1.86
CA TRP A 141 11.54 -11.41 2.20
C TRP A 141 11.91 -11.21 3.67
N PHE A 142 12.56 -12.22 4.23
CA PHE A 142 13.11 -12.12 5.58
C PHE A 142 14.48 -12.76 5.68
N THR A 143 15.27 -12.29 6.63
CA THR A 143 16.52 -12.92 7.09
C THR A 143 16.45 -13.17 8.58
N GLY A 144 16.87 -14.35 9.02
CA GLY A 144 16.86 -14.74 10.43
C GLY A 144 16.92 -16.26 10.57
N LYS A 145 16.84 -16.75 11.81
CA LYS A 145 16.91 -18.18 12.14
C LYS A 145 15.68 -18.97 11.67
N GLY A 146 14.59 -18.29 11.34
CA GLY A 146 13.33 -18.91 10.97
C GLY A 146 13.32 -19.56 9.58
N ASN A 147 12.36 -20.46 9.41
CA ASN A 147 11.97 -21.00 8.10
C ASN A 147 10.84 -20.17 7.50
N ALA A 148 10.78 -20.15 6.16
CA ALA A 148 9.71 -19.48 5.43
C ALA A 148 8.38 -20.11 5.80
N ARG A 149 7.40 -19.27 6.13
CA ARG A 149 6.06 -19.73 6.48
C ARG A 149 5.41 -20.28 5.21
N LYS A 150 4.72 -21.41 5.32
CA LYS A 150 4.04 -22.04 4.19
C LYS A 150 2.59 -21.59 4.17
N LEU A 151 2.08 -21.19 3.00
CA LEU A 151 0.65 -21.15 2.79
C LEU A 151 0.16 -22.59 2.95
N ASN A 152 -0.80 -22.82 3.83
CA ASN A 152 -1.50 -24.09 3.83
C ASN A 152 -2.07 -24.23 2.41
N SER A 153 -1.68 -25.32 1.71
CA SER A 153 -2.39 -25.71 0.51
C SER A 153 -3.88 -25.72 0.88
N PRO A 154 -4.78 -25.20 0.02
CA PRO A 154 -6.20 -25.26 0.31
C PRO A 154 -6.50 -26.70 0.71
N GLN A 155 -6.81 -26.91 1.99
CA GLN A 155 -7.32 -28.19 2.45
C GLN A 155 -8.42 -28.52 1.48
N LYS A 156 -8.32 -29.68 0.82
CA LYS A 156 -9.35 -30.20 -0.11
C LYS A 156 -10.67 -29.68 0.40
N SER A 157 -11.27 -28.76 -0.35
CA SER A 157 -12.47 -28.05 0.08
C SER A 157 -13.41 -29.09 0.71
N SER A 158 -14.04 -28.77 1.84
CA SER A 158 -15.07 -29.64 2.43
C SER A 158 -16.23 -29.93 1.46
N LEU A 159 -16.24 -29.28 0.30
CA LEU A 159 -17.03 -29.66 -0.84
C LEU A 159 -16.72 -31.12 -1.22
N PRO A 160 -17.75 -31.99 -1.27
CA PRO A 160 -17.58 -33.33 -1.79
C PRO A 160 -16.96 -33.26 -3.20
N PRO A 161 -16.12 -34.24 -3.58
CA PRO A 161 -15.59 -34.31 -4.92
C PRO A 161 -16.77 -34.19 -5.91
N PRO A 162 -16.65 -33.37 -6.95
CA PRO A 162 -17.77 -33.12 -7.84
C PRO A 162 -18.21 -34.43 -8.49
N ASP A 163 -19.52 -34.72 -8.45
CA ASP A 163 -20.07 -35.91 -9.07
C ASP A 163 -19.71 -35.94 -10.57
N PRO A 164 -18.94 -36.94 -11.05
CA PRO A 164 -18.50 -37.01 -12.43
C PRO A 164 -19.68 -37.04 -13.43
N ARG A 165 -20.85 -37.55 -13.03
CA ARG A 165 -22.04 -37.55 -13.87
C ARG A 165 -22.66 -36.16 -14.00
N ALA A 166 -22.74 -35.42 -12.90
CA ALA A 166 -23.20 -34.03 -12.92
C ALA A 166 -22.28 -33.14 -13.76
N LEU A 167 -20.96 -33.40 -13.71
CA LEU A 167 -19.95 -32.68 -14.47
C LEU A 167 -20.04 -32.98 -15.97
N ALA A 168 -20.26 -34.25 -16.34
CA ALA A 168 -20.50 -34.66 -17.72
C ALA A 168 -21.78 -34.02 -18.30
N LYS A 169 -22.87 -33.99 -17.52
CA LYS A 169 -24.12 -33.29 -17.91
C LYS A 169 -23.91 -31.80 -18.13
N LYS A 170 -23.22 -31.12 -17.21
CA LYS A 170 -22.89 -29.68 -17.36
C LYS A 170 -22.02 -29.43 -18.59
N LYS A 171 -21.00 -30.26 -18.84
CA LYS A 171 -20.17 -30.17 -20.05
C LYS A 171 -20.99 -30.34 -21.32
N ALA A 172 -21.87 -31.32 -21.37
CA ALA A 172 -22.76 -31.54 -22.52
C ALA A 172 -23.70 -30.35 -22.75
N LEU A 173 -24.26 -29.77 -21.67
CA LEU A 173 -25.11 -28.59 -21.74
C LEU A 173 -24.36 -27.36 -22.30
N ILE A 174 -23.14 -27.10 -21.80
CA ILE A 174 -22.31 -25.99 -22.29
C ILE A 174 -21.94 -26.21 -23.77
N ASN A 175 -21.62 -27.44 -24.16
CA ASN A 175 -21.29 -27.76 -25.54
C ASN A 175 -22.49 -27.65 -26.50
N SER A 176 -23.72 -27.74 -25.98
CA SER A 176 -24.95 -27.53 -26.78
C SER A 176 -25.35 -26.07 -26.95
N TRP A 177 -24.62 -25.12 -26.36
CA TRP A 177 -24.92 -23.71 -26.55
C TRP A 177 -24.56 -23.27 -27.98
N PRO A 178 -25.42 -22.47 -28.64
CA PRO A 178 -25.12 -21.95 -29.96
C PRO A 178 -23.86 -21.08 -29.84
N LYS A 179 -22.86 -21.40 -30.67
CA LYS A 179 -21.68 -20.55 -30.84
C LYS A 179 -22.10 -19.40 -31.72
N ASN A 180 -22.33 -18.24 -31.10
CA ASN A 180 -22.42 -16.97 -31.82
C ASN A 180 -21.05 -16.57 -32.37
#